data_AF-A0A1V9FEQ6-F1
#
_entry.id   AF-A0A1V9FEQ6-F1
#
_cell.length_a   1.000
_cell.length_b   1.000
_cell.length_c   1.000
_cell.angle_alpha   90.00
_cell.angle_beta   90.00
_cell.angle_gamma   90.00
#
_symmetry.space_group_name_H-M   'P 1'
#
loop_
_entity.id
_entity.type
_entity.pdbx_description
1 polymer ?
#
loop_
_entity_poly.entity_id
_entity_poly.type
_entity_poly.pdbx_seq_one_letter_code
_entity_poly.pdbx_strand_id
1 'polypeptide(L)'
;MIFLKEHLRKSHYNWAIGLNHSSGNNEPDRRVFDRFNGFQVLFIINHFGKSLGKLTVTDGLKMEELISAQLPKEVKSELSVFNWLRGVYLYYSN
;
A
#
# COMPACT_ATOMS: atom_id res chain seq x y z
N MET A 1 6.46 1.29 -13.75
CA MET A 1 7.24 0.25 -13.07
C MET A 1 6.32 -0.49 -12.11
N ILE A 2 6.55 -1.78 -11.87
CA ILE A 2 5.90 -2.55 -10.80
C ILE A 2 6.87 -2.62 -9.62
N PHE A 3 6.42 -2.28 -8.43
CA PHE A 3 7.16 -2.42 -7.18
C PHE A 3 7.05 -3.86 -6.69
N LEU A 4 8.18 -4.55 -6.55
CA LEU A 4 8.26 -5.97 -6.25
C LEU A 4 8.53 -6.21 -4.76
N LYS A 5 8.31 -7.45 -4.34
CA LYS A 5 8.62 -7.92 -2.99
C LYS A 5 10.07 -7.63 -2.58
N GLU A 6 11.02 -7.84 -3.49
CA GLU A 6 12.45 -7.59 -3.24
C GLU A 6 12.81 -6.12 -3.01
N HIS A 7 11.92 -5.18 -3.36
CA HIS A 7 12.13 -3.77 -3.07
C HIS A 7 11.68 -3.37 -1.67
N LEU A 8 10.79 -4.14 -1.02
CA LEU A 8 10.39 -3.88 0.37
C LEU A 8 11.58 -4.05 1.32
N ARG A 9 11.70 -3.16 2.30
CA ARG A 9 12.80 -3.17 3.28
C ARG A 9 12.37 -3.66 4.66
N LYS A 10 11.08 -3.66 4.98
CA LYS A 10 10.61 -4.15 6.29
C LYS A 10 10.61 -5.68 6.31
N SER A 11 11.21 -6.25 7.36
CA SER A 11 11.35 -7.71 7.51
C SER A 11 10.17 -8.39 8.21
N HIS A 12 9.23 -7.62 8.77
CA HIS A 12 8.14 -8.13 9.60
C HIS A 12 6.91 -8.63 8.81
N TYR A 13 7.00 -8.71 7.48
CA TYR A 13 5.86 -9.09 6.67
C TYR A 13 5.56 -10.59 6.75
N ASN A 14 4.30 -10.90 7.00
CA ASN A 14 3.73 -12.21 6.80
C ASN A 14 3.38 -12.40 5.31
N TRP A 15 3.95 -13.45 4.72
CA TRP A 15 3.74 -13.86 3.32
C TRP A 15 2.97 -15.18 3.21
N ALA A 16 2.50 -15.76 4.32
CA ALA A 16 1.70 -16.98 4.29
C ALA A 16 0.24 -16.72 3.87
N ILE A 17 -0.25 -15.50 4.10
CA ILE A 17 -1.63 -15.10 3.81
C ILE A 17 -1.63 -14.30 2.50
N GLY A 18 -2.15 -14.90 1.43
CA GLY A 18 -2.25 -14.24 0.13
C GLY A 18 -3.25 -13.07 0.09
N LEU A 19 -3.36 -12.42 -1.07
CA LEU A 19 -4.44 -11.47 -1.32
C LEU A 19 -5.77 -12.21 -1.43
N ASN A 20 -6.75 -11.80 -0.63
CA ASN A 20 -8.13 -12.27 -0.77
C ASN A 20 -8.91 -11.35 -1.73
N HIS A 21 -8.38 -11.18 -2.93
CA HIS A 21 -9.02 -10.41 -3.99
C HIS A 21 -9.75 -11.38 -4.92
N SER A 22 -11.05 -11.18 -5.11
CA SER A 22 -11.78 -11.90 -6.15
C SER A 22 -11.22 -11.54 -7.52
N SER A 23 -11.20 -12.48 -8.47
CA SER A 23 -10.62 -12.28 -9.82
C SER A 23 -11.14 -11.07 -10.59
N GLY A 24 -12.29 -10.50 -10.21
CA GLY A 24 -12.87 -9.28 -10.80
C GLY A 24 -12.58 -7.97 -10.05
N ASN A 25 -11.88 -7.98 -8.92
CA ASN A 25 -11.68 -6.78 -8.09
C ASN A 25 -10.20 -6.50 -7.83
N ASN A 26 -9.61 -5.67 -8.70
CA ASN A 26 -8.22 -5.20 -8.60
C ASN A 26 -8.11 -3.78 -7.98
N GLU A 27 -9.20 -3.29 -7.38
CA GLU A 27 -9.30 -1.95 -6.79
C GLU A 27 -9.35 -2.04 -5.26
N PRO A 28 -8.74 -1.10 -4.52
CA PRO A 28 -8.90 -1.00 -3.06
C PRO A 28 -10.38 -0.84 -2.68
N ASP A 29 -10.85 -1.64 -1.74
CA ASP A 29 -12.24 -1.59 -1.29
C ASP A 29 -12.35 -1.68 0.25
N ARG A 30 -13.50 -2.13 0.75
CA ARG A 30 -13.76 -2.25 2.19
C ARG A 30 -13.12 -3.48 2.85
N ARG A 31 -12.32 -4.28 2.13
CA ARG A 31 -11.54 -5.39 2.70
C ARG A 31 -10.62 -4.88 3.80
N VAL A 32 -10.51 -5.69 4.85
CA VAL A 32 -9.61 -5.40 5.97
C VAL A 32 -8.18 -5.39 5.47
N PHE A 33 -7.49 -4.30 5.78
CA PHE A 33 -6.08 -4.13 5.52
C PHE A 33 -5.26 -4.49 6.75
N ASP A 34 -4.30 -5.37 6.55
CA ASP A 34 -3.27 -5.76 7.50
C ASP A 34 -1.93 -5.22 7.03
N ARG A 35 -1.39 -4.24 7.76
CA ARG A 35 -0.07 -3.65 7.48
C ARG A 35 1.09 -4.64 7.65
N PHE A 36 0.85 -5.79 8.28
CA PHE A 36 1.81 -6.87 8.42
C PHE A 36 1.69 -7.90 7.30
N ASN A 37 0.66 -7.86 6.46
CA ASN A 37 0.54 -8.70 5.28
C ASN A 37 1.32 -8.07 4.11
N GLY A 38 2.44 -8.70 3.74
CA GLY A 38 3.32 -8.17 2.69
C GLY A 38 2.64 -8.05 1.32
N PHE A 39 1.71 -8.95 0.98
CA PHE A 39 1.00 -8.87 -0.28
C PHE A 39 0.01 -7.71 -0.32
N GLN A 40 -0.71 -7.45 0.78
CA GLN A 40 -1.63 -6.31 0.86
C GLN A 40 -0.88 -4.97 0.80
N VAL A 41 0.28 -4.87 1.46
CA VAL A 41 1.15 -3.69 1.38
C VAL A 41 1.62 -3.47 -0.06
N LEU A 42 2.13 -4.51 -0.73
CA LEU A 42 2.53 -4.42 -2.14
C LEU A 42 1.39 -4.00 -3.05
N PHE A 43 0.19 -4.53 -2.82
CA PHE A 43 -0.99 -4.18 -3.59
C PHE A 43 -1.28 -2.68 -3.47
N ILE A 44 -1.36 -2.15 -2.25
CA ILE A 44 -1.63 -0.73 -2.03
C ILE A 44 -0.56 0.16 -2.66
N ILE A 45 0.73 -0.15 -2.47
CA ILE A 45 1.84 0.65 -3.04
C ILE A 45 1.75 0.67 -4.57
N ASN A 46 1.57 -0.50 -5.20
CA ASN A 46 1.48 -0.59 -6.65
C ASN A 46 0.22 0.09 -7.20
N HIS A 47 -0.91 -0.06 -6.52
CA HIS A 47 -2.16 0.57 -6.92
C HIS A 47 -2.06 2.09 -6.83
N PHE A 48 -1.48 2.60 -5.74
CA PHE A 48 -1.20 4.02 -5.59
C PHE A 48 -0.23 4.54 -6.66
N GLY A 49 0.85 3.82 -6.92
CA GLY A 49 1.79 4.16 -7.99
C GLY A 49 1.16 4.21 -9.38
N LYS A 50 0.22 3.30 -9.68
CA LYS A 50 -0.57 3.34 -10.92
C LYS A 50 -1.43 4.61 -11.01
N SER A 51 -2.06 5.01 -9.90
CA SER A 51 -2.89 6.23 -9.86
C SER A 51 -2.10 7.53 -10.11
N LEU A 52 -0.79 7.54 -9.84
CA LEU A 52 0.11 8.65 -10.12
C LEU A 52 0.73 8.60 -11.53
N GLY A 53 0.56 7.52 -12.29
CA GLY A 53 1.14 7.33 -13.63
C GLY A 53 2.65 7.03 -13.65
N LYS A 54 3.37 7.28 -12.55
CA LYS A 54 4.78 6.92 -12.39
C LYS A 54 5.08 6.58 -10.92
N LEU A 55 5.74 5.45 -10.71
CA LEU A 55 6.24 5.02 -9.41
C LEU A 55 7.72 4.64 -9.56
N THR A 56 8.59 5.25 -8.75
CA THR A 56 9.99 4.82 -8.60
C THR A 56 10.14 3.89 -7.41
N VAL A 57 11.27 3.18 -7.31
CA VAL A 57 11.61 2.39 -6.10
C VAL A 57 11.62 3.29 -4.86
N THR A 58 12.19 4.49 -4.97
CA THR A 58 12.23 5.45 -3.86
C THR A 58 10.83 5.86 -3.40
N ASP A 59 9.89 6.04 -4.33
CA ASP A 59 8.50 6.36 -3.97
C ASP A 59 7.82 5.19 -3.27
N GLY A 60 8.02 3.96 -3.77
CA GLY A 60 7.48 2.77 -3.12
C GLY A 60 8.03 2.56 -1.70
N LEU A 61 9.32 2.83 -1.49
CA LEU A 61 9.95 2.79 -0.16
C LEU A 61 9.39 3.86 0.78
N LYS A 62 9.13 5.07 0.28
CA LYS A 62 8.48 6.13 1.07
C LYS A 62 7.06 5.70 1.48
N MET A 63 6.31 5.09 0.58
CA MET A 63 4.96 4.58 0.89
C MET A 63 5.01 3.43 1.91
N GLU A 64 5.96 2.51 1.77
CA GLU A 64 6.21 1.45 2.76
C GLU A 64 6.48 2.05 4.15
N GLU A 65 7.34 3.07 4.24
CA GLU A 65 7.64 3.76 5.49
C GLU A 65 6.39 4.40 6.09
N LEU A 66 5.62 5.14 5.30
CA LEU A 66 4.37 5.77 5.74
C LEU A 66 3.39 4.73 6.29
N ILE A 67 3.12 3.65 5.54
CA ILE A 67 2.19 2.60 5.96
C ILE A 67 2.66 1.93 7.27
N SER A 68 3.96 1.64 7.38
CA SER A 68 4.49 0.93 8.54
C SER A 68 4.54 1.78 9.81
N ALA A 69 4.92 3.06 9.67
CA ALA A 69 5.21 3.94 10.81
C ALA A 69 4.07 4.90 11.17
N GLN A 70 3.30 5.36 10.19
CA GLN A 70 2.39 6.51 10.35
C GLN A 70 0.92 6.20 10.04
N LEU A 71 0.60 4.98 9.60
CA LEU A 71 -0.79 4.59 9.34
C LEU A 71 -1.63 4.70 10.65
N PRO A 72 -2.69 5.53 10.67
CA PRO A 72 -3.54 5.67 11.85
C PRO A 72 -4.27 4.36 12.19
N LYS A 73 -4.51 4.11 13.47
CA LYS A 73 -5.13 2.85 13.95
C LYS A 73 -6.59 2.70 13.52
N GLU A 74 -7.23 3.82 13.21
CA GLU A 74 -8.63 3.92 12.80
C GLU A 74 -8.80 3.55 11.32
N VAL A 75 -7.70 3.60 10.54
CA VAL A 75 -7.69 3.29 9.11
C VAL A 75 -7.53 1.78 8.93
N LYS A 76 -8.66 1.09 8.72
CA LYS A 76 -8.73 -0.39 8.75
C LYS A 76 -8.98 -1.06 7.41
N SER A 77 -9.39 -0.33 6.37
CA SER A 77 -9.73 -0.92 5.06
C SER A 77 -8.75 -0.49 3.97
N GLU A 78 -8.57 -1.32 2.94
CA GLU A 78 -7.73 -1.00 1.79
C GLU A 78 -8.07 0.36 1.17
N LEU A 79 -9.37 0.64 0.98
CA LEU A 79 -9.87 1.93 0.48
C LEU A 79 -9.51 3.09 1.41
N SER A 80 -9.66 2.92 2.72
CA SER A 80 -9.30 3.95 3.70
C SER A 80 -7.79 4.21 3.70
N VAL A 81 -6.96 3.18 3.59
CA VAL A 81 -5.49 3.30 3.51
C VAL A 81 -5.10 4.04 2.24
N PHE A 82 -5.69 3.68 1.10
CA PHE A 82 -5.46 4.33 -0.17
C PHE A 82 -5.82 5.83 -0.12
N ASN A 83 -6.99 6.17 0.41
CA ASN A 83 -7.42 7.56 0.56
C ASN A 83 -6.53 8.34 1.53
N TRP A 84 -6.08 7.71 2.62
CA TRP A 84 -5.13 8.31 3.55
C TRP A 84 -3.80 8.63 2.87
N LEU A 85 -3.23 7.70 2.10
CA LEU A 85 -2.01 7.95 1.32
C LEU A 85 -2.18 9.11 0.33
N ARG A 86 -3.35 9.22 -0.32
CA ARG A 86 -3.64 10.36 -1.21
C ARG A 86 -3.64 11.68 -0.44
N GLY A 87 -4.27 11.72 0.74
CA GLY A 87 -4.27 12.89 1.61
C GLY A 87 -2.87 13.31 2.04
N VAL A 88 -2.05 12.36 2.48
CA VAL A 88 -0.65 12.59 2.85
C VAL A 88 0.16 13.12 1.65
N TYR A 89 0.03 12.50 0.48
CA TYR A 89 0.75 12.91 -0.72
C TYR A 89 0.37 14.32 -1.19
N LEU A 90 -0.92 14.66 -1.21
CA LEU A 90 -1.40 16.00 -1.57
C LEU A 90 -0.90 17.08 -0.60
N TYR A 91 -0.76 16.75 0.68
CA TYR A 91 -0.22 17.67 1.68
C TYR A 91 1.26 17.98 1.44
N TYR A 92 2.07 16.97 1.08
CA TYR A 92 3.52 17.14 0.86
C TYR A 92 3.90 17.58 -0.57
N SER A 93 2.94 17.61 -1.51
CA SER A 93 3.18 18.01 -2.91
C SER A 93 2.86 19.49 -3.20
N ASN A 94 2.44 20.24 -2.18
CA ASN A 94 2.39 21.71 -2.17
C ASN A 94 3.62 22.28 -1.47
#